data_AF-A0AAW5N2E2-F1
#
_entry.id   AF-A0AAW5N2E2-F1
#
_cell.length_a   1.000
_cell.length_b   1.000
_cell.length_c   1.000
_cell.angle_alpha   90.00
_cell.angle_beta   90.00
_cell.angle_gamma   90.00
#
_symmetry.space_group_name_H-M   'P 1'
#
loop_
_entity.id
_entity.type
_entity.pdbx_description
1 polymer ?
#
loop_
_entity_poly.entity_id
_entity_poly.type
_entity_poly.pdbx_seq_one_letter_code
_entity_poly.pdbx_strand_id
1 'polypeptide(L)' 'MEFEFTGWLAQNQLAALMKSSDLLVVPSLWPEPFGSVGPAAGRHGLPAAAFAVGGIPQWLAEGV' A
#
# COMPACT_ATOMS: atom_id res chain seq x y z
N MET A 1 20.31 -8.87 0.06
CA MET A 1 18.96 -8.27 0.15
C MET A 1 18.18 -9.16 1.08
N GLU A 2 17.64 -8.60 2.16
CA GLU A 2 16.90 -9.34 3.18
C GLU A 2 15.41 -9.18 2.93
N PHE A 3 14.64 -10.24 3.13
CA PHE A 3 13.19 -10.25 2.92
C PHE A 3 12.52 -10.90 4.13
N GLU A 4 11.48 -10.26 4.63
CA GLU A 4 10.63 -10.80 5.68
C GLU A 4 9.24 -11.09 5.11
N PHE A 5 8.78 -12.34 5.26
CA PHE A 5 7.43 -12.75 4.91
C PHE A 5 6.61 -12.86 6.19
N THR A 6 5.78 -11.86 6.46
CA THR A 6 4.97 -11.79 7.70
C THR A 6 3.81 -12.78 7.73
N GLY A 7 3.44 -13.34 6.57
CA GLY A 7 2.21 -14.12 6.41
C GLY A 7 0.95 -13.28 6.63
N TRP A 8 -0.12 -13.92 7.08
CA TRP A 8 -1.38 -13.26 7.39
C TRP A 8 -1.32 -12.63 8.79
N LEU A 9 -1.50 -11.31 8.85
CA LEU A 9 -1.48 -10.55 10.09
C LEU A 9 -2.89 -10.21 10.56
N ALA A 10 -3.09 -10.18 11.89
CA ALA A 10 -4.27 -9.55 12.46
C ALA A 10 -4.26 -8.03 12.18
N GLN A 11 -5.43 -7.39 12.19
CA GLN A 11 -5.54 -5.99 11.80
C GLN A 11 -4.67 -5.04 12.63
N ASN A 12 -4.51 -5.28 13.93
CA ASN A 12 -3.65 -4.47 14.80
C ASN A 12 -2.17 -4.60 14.43
N GLN A 13 -1.72 -5.81 14.05
CA GLN A 13 -0.36 -6.07 13.61
C GLN A 13 -0.09 -5.44 12.24
N LEU A 14 -1.04 -5.56 11.31
CA LEU A 14 -0.95 -4.89 10.00
C LEU A 14 -0.89 -3.37 10.14
N ALA A 15 -1.71 -2.79 11.01
CA ALA A 15 -1.68 -1.35 11.28
C ALA A 15 -0.35 -0.90 11.92
N ALA A 16 0.21 -1.70 12.84
CA ALA A 16 1.52 -1.43 13.42
C ALA A 16 2.61 -1.46 12.34
N LEU A 17 2.59 -2.47 11.46
CA LEU A 17 3.53 -2.61 10.35
C LEU A 17 3.44 -1.44 9.37
N MET A 18 2.22 -1.02 8.99
CA MET A 18 2.02 0.14 8.13
C MET A 18 2.56 1.42 8.76
N LYS A 19 2.35 1.62 10.07
CA LYS A 19 2.86 2.80 10.79
C LYS A 19 4.38 2.84 10.94
N SER A 20 5.03 1.67 10.97
CA SER A 20 6.49 1.57 11.10
C SER A 20 7.22 1.47 9.76
N SER A 21 6.48 1.44 8.65
CA SER A 21 7.06 1.36 7.30
C SER A 21 7.28 2.75 6.72
N ASP A 22 8.26 2.89 5.84
CA ASP A 22 8.54 4.17 5.15
C ASP A 22 7.80 4.33 3.82
N LEU A 23 7.49 3.22 3.13
CA LEU A 23 6.86 3.24 1.81
C LEU A 23 6.04 1.98 1.55
N LEU A 24 4.82 2.14 1.05
CA LEU A 24 4.06 1.06 0.42
C LEU A 24 4.41 0.97 -1.07
N VAL A 25 4.77 -0.22 -1.55
CA VAL A 25 5.02 -0.47 -2.97
C VAL A 25 3.89 -1.33 -3.54
N VAL A 26 3.21 -0.84 -4.59
CA VAL A 26 2.10 -1.54 -5.27
C VAL A 26 2.42 -1.69 -6.76
N PRO A 27 3.22 -2.70 -7.15
CA PRO A 27 3.68 -2.88 -8.53
C PRO A 27 2.67 -3.68 -9.38
N SER A 28 1.37 -3.41 -9.21
CA SER A 28 0.30 -4.16 -9.88
C SER A 28 0.38 -4.03 -11.40
N LEU A 29 0.33 -5.17 -12.10
CA LEU A 29 0.24 -5.22 -13.57
C LEU A 29 -1.21 -5.41 -14.05
N TRP A 30 -2.01 -6.11 -13.27
CA TRP A 30 -3.44 -6.26 -13.53
C TRP A 30 -4.18 -4.99 -13.11
N PRO A 31 -5.17 -4.51 -13.89
CA PRO A 31 -5.98 -3.35 -13.53
C PRO A 31 -6.88 -3.67 -12.33
N GLU A 32 -6.31 -3.57 -11.13
CA GLU A 32 -7.01 -3.83 -9.88
C GLU A 32 -8.19 -2.85 -9.70
N PRO A 33 -9.38 -3.29 -9.21
CA PRO A 33 -10.58 -2.47 -9.27
C PRO A 33 -10.41 -1.17 -8.50
N PHE A 34 -10.22 -1.24 -7.18
CA PHE A 34 -10.00 -0.06 -6.35
C PHE A 34 -8.61 -0.04 -5.70
N GLY A 35 -7.99 -1.19 -5.42
CA GLY A 35 -6.71 -1.23 -4.72
C GLY A 35 -6.80 -0.66 -3.30
N SER A 36 -7.72 -1.21 -2.49
CA SER A 36 -8.05 -0.69 -1.15
C SER A 36 -6.87 -0.63 -0.16
N VAL A 37 -5.78 -1.34 -0.45
CA VAL A 37 -4.53 -1.29 0.32
C VAL A 37 -3.91 0.11 0.34
N GLY A 38 -4.04 0.89 -0.74
CA GLY A 38 -3.53 2.26 -0.82
C GLY A 38 -4.20 3.20 0.19
N PRO A 39 -5.54 3.36 0.14
CA PRO A 39 -6.27 4.12 1.14
C PRO A 39 -6.09 3.59 2.57
N ALA A 40 -5.93 2.28 2.76
CA ALA A 40 -5.63 1.71 4.07
C ALA A 40 -4.27 2.18 4.61
N ALA A 41 -3.23 2.20 3.78
CA ALA A 41 -1.92 2.73 4.13
C ALA A 41 -1.95 4.26 4.36
N GLY A 42 -2.69 5.00 3.53
CA GLY A 42 -2.87 6.45 3.68
C GLY A 42 -3.49 6.84 5.02
N ARG A 43 -4.40 6.03 5.59
CA ARG A 43 -4.93 6.23 6.95
C ARG A 43 -3.87 6.20 8.06
N HIS A 44 -2.69 5.69 7.76
CA HIS A 44 -1.53 5.64 8.66
C HIS A 44 -0.42 6.62 8.28
N GLY A 45 -0.64 7.47 7.27
CA GLY A 45 0.38 8.41 6.77
C GLY A 45 1.51 7.74 6.00
N LEU A 46 1.32 6.49 5.57
CA LEU A 46 2.31 5.74 4.79
C LEU A 46 2.19 6.15 3.30
N PRO A 47 3.21 6.82 2.72
CA PRO A 47 3.21 7.14 1.30
C PRO A 47 3.23 5.87 0.44
N ALA A 48 2.75 5.98 -0.80
CA ALA A 48 2.68 4.86 -1.74
C ALA A 48 3.41 5.17 -3.05
N ALA A 49 4.14 4.18 -3.57
CA ALA A 49 4.64 4.14 -4.93
C ALA A 49 3.92 3.00 -5.68
N ALA A 50 3.20 3.36 -6.74
CA ALA A 50 2.35 2.42 -7.45
C ALA A 50 2.31 2.72 -8.96
N PHE A 51 2.03 1.70 -9.76
CA PHE A 51 1.74 1.92 -11.18
C PHE A 51 0.34 2.51 -11.36
N ALA A 52 0.19 3.45 -12.30
CA ALA A 52 -1.06 4.11 -12.62
C ALA A 52 -2.00 3.19 -13.43
N VAL A 53 -2.47 2.11 -12.81
CA VAL A 53 -3.35 1.10 -13.42
C VAL A 53 -4.60 0.86 -12.58
N GLY A 54 -5.70 0.45 -13.23
CA GLY A 54 -6.96 0.16 -12.55
C GLY A 54 -7.48 1.36 -11.75
N GLY A 55 -7.90 1.14 -10.51
CA GLY A 55 -8.39 2.18 -9.61
C GLY A 55 -7.33 2.99 -8.87
N ILE A 56 -6.05 2.67 -9.01
CA ILE A 56 -4.95 3.34 -8.28
C ILE A 56 -4.96 4.87 -8.52
N PRO A 57 -5.13 5.38 -9.76
CA PRO A 57 -5.17 6.83 -10.00
C PRO A 57 -6.35 7.56 -9.35
N GLN A 58 -7.33 6.84 -8.77
CA GLN A 58 -8.47 7.47 -8.07
C GLN A 58 -8.11 7.93 -6.65
N TRP A 59 -7.05 7.40 -6.05
CA TRP A 59 -6.64 7.72 -4.69
C TRP A 59 -5.17 8.09 -4.52
N LEU A 60 -4.31 7.78 -5.52
CA LEU A 60 -2.92 8.21 -5.53
C LEU A 60 -2.73 9.35 -6.52
N ALA A 61 -2.42 10.53 -6.00
CA ALA A 61 -1.95 11.65 -6.80
C ALA A 61 -0.42 11.66 -6.78
N GLU A 62 0.19 11.90 -7.94
CA GLU A 62 1.65 11.98 -8.04
C GLU A 62 2.18 13.16 -7.19
N GLY A 63 3.10 12.86 -6.28
CA GLY A 63 3.75 13.85 -5.43
C GLY A 63 2.92 14.39 -4.26
N VAL A 64 1.77 13.78 -3.94
CA VAL A 64 0.87 14.20 -2.86
C VAL A 64 0.61 13.08 -1.87
#